data_AF-A0A1Z9RW79-F1
#
_entry.id   AF-A0A1Z9RW79-F1
#
_cell.length_a   1.000
_cell.length_b   1.000
_cell.length_c   1.000
_cell.angle_alpha   90.00
_cell.angle_beta   90.00
_cell.angle_gamma   90.00
#
_symmetry.space_group_name_H-M   'P 1'
#
loop_
_entity.id
_entity.type
_entity.pdbx_description
1 polymer ?
#
loop_
_entity_poly.entity_id
_entity_poly.type
_entity_poly.pdbx_seq_one_letter_code
_entity_poly.pdbx_strand_id
1 'polypeptide(L)'
;MVCKVALFFFFAMQAISAQLDISFMRFYKNDKDFISDVRLLATGRFNQSHLQVFYDLNKNPLIKEWVDSSGDVINREILQYNENKKLIRKYYTGIDQQIDSVKYFGENEPWSIEFRKALKENSHDYFQNQQTLFKLNASSQFEFMEFRTVQGNIYGKIEFIYNHIGFLVGEAWKALPENIIVRKYVYSVDILTGKKEIREFNQSSEQISYVVLSQPSADSLYKTPPPRFGNNLDEISILLEDIENKNLRIPFDVFIPKTDYDLMVLTNGDSLMVEGAILRQQHVLFNIAGEKPQLTIPKSRVKSITSKYGEPIYP
;
A
#
# COMPACT_ATOMS: atom_id res chain seq x y z
N MET A 1 1.58 24.06 -51.70
CA MET A 1 0.87 22.79 -52.05
C MET A 1 1.92 21.70 -51.98
N VAL A 2 1.89 20.67 -51.15
CA VAL A 2 0.80 19.99 -50.45
C VAL A 2 1.29 19.55 -49.06
N CYS A 3 0.41 19.73 -48.08
CA CYS A 3 0.52 19.28 -46.70
C CYS A 3 0.33 17.76 -46.60
N LYS A 4 1.07 17.07 -45.71
CA LYS A 4 0.61 15.87 -44.97
C LYS A 4 1.65 15.51 -43.90
N VAL A 5 1.41 15.95 -42.67
CA VAL A 5 0.84 15.17 -41.53
C VAL A 5 1.94 14.48 -40.72
N ALA A 6 2.08 14.95 -39.49
CA ALA A 6 2.97 14.50 -38.45
C ALA A 6 2.61 13.11 -37.91
N LEU A 7 3.61 12.41 -37.38
CA LEU A 7 3.43 11.46 -36.28
C LEU A 7 4.68 11.50 -35.40
N PHE A 8 4.71 12.49 -34.50
CA PHE A 8 5.54 12.46 -33.31
C PHE A 8 4.96 11.37 -32.40
N PHE A 9 5.57 10.18 -32.38
CA PHE A 9 5.31 9.20 -31.31
C PHE A 9 6.23 9.53 -30.13
N PHE A 10 5.78 10.49 -29.32
CA PHE A 10 6.27 10.65 -27.95
C PHE A 10 5.71 9.48 -27.14
N PHE A 11 6.45 8.38 -27.02
CA PHE A 11 6.12 7.35 -26.03
C PHE A 11 6.57 7.91 -24.69
N ALA A 12 5.71 8.71 -24.07
CA ALA A 12 5.87 9.13 -22.69
C ALA A 12 5.90 7.86 -21.83
N MET A 13 7.07 7.49 -21.33
CA MET A 13 7.15 6.86 -20.03
C MET A 13 6.50 7.82 -19.05
N GLN A 14 5.21 7.65 -18.82
CA GLN A 14 4.56 8.21 -17.65
C GLN A 14 5.03 7.38 -16.47
N ALA A 15 6.27 7.61 -16.03
CA ALA A 15 6.56 7.55 -14.62
C ALA A 15 5.73 8.69 -14.02
N ILE A 16 4.46 8.41 -13.73
CA ILE A 16 3.64 9.29 -12.93
C ILE A 16 4.29 9.24 -11.55
N SER A 17 5.20 10.18 -11.29
CA SER A 17 5.46 10.65 -9.94
C SER A 17 4.15 11.27 -9.45
N ALA A 18 3.22 10.41 -9.05
CA ALA A 18 2.01 10.82 -8.37
C ALA A 18 2.47 11.30 -7.00
N GLN A 19 2.87 12.57 -6.93
CA GLN A 19 2.90 13.27 -5.67
C GLN A 19 1.49 13.14 -5.10
N LEU A 20 1.37 12.52 -3.94
CA LEU A 20 0.07 12.23 -3.35
C LEU A 20 -0.60 13.57 -3.03
N ASP A 21 -1.65 13.92 -3.78
CA ASP A 21 -2.45 15.14 -3.59
C ASP A 21 -3.35 14.99 -2.36
N ILE A 22 -2.72 14.91 -1.19
CA ILE A 22 -3.42 14.81 0.09
C ILE A 22 -4.09 16.14 0.39
N SER A 23 -5.40 16.08 0.60
CA SER A 23 -6.24 17.25 0.82
C SER A 23 -6.74 17.37 2.26
N PHE A 24 -7.09 16.25 2.88
CA PHE A 24 -7.49 16.21 4.29
C PHE A 24 -7.23 14.83 4.88
N MET A 25 -7.35 14.73 6.21
CA MET A 25 -7.19 13.49 6.95
C MET A 25 -8.42 13.24 7.85
N ARG A 26 -8.73 11.97 8.10
CA ARG A 26 -9.73 11.53 9.08
C ARG A 26 -9.16 10.44 9.97
N PHE A 27 -9.77 10.31 11.15
CA PHE A 27 -9.39 9.33 12.14
C PHE A 27 -10.53 8.36 12.39
N TYR A 28 -10.20 7.10 12.62
CA TYR A 28 -11.17 6.04 12.90
C TYR A 28 -10.65 5.16 14.01
N LYS A 29 -11.52 4.50 14.77
CA LYS A 29 -11.08 3.61 15.85
C LYS A 29 -10.47 2.31 15.32
N ASN A 30 -10.98 1.81 14.20
CA ASN A 30 -10.60 0.53 13.59
C ASN A 30 -11.08 0.46 12.13
N ASP A 31 -10.72 -0.61 11.41
CA ASP A 31 -11.08 -0.80 10.00
C ASP A 31 -12.60 -0.85 9.76
N LYS A 32 -13.39 -1.38 10.70
CA LYS A 32 -14.86 -1.41 10.57
C LYS A 32 -15.45 0.00 10.56
N ASP A 33 -14.96 0.85 11.46
CA ASP A 33 -15.39 2.25 11.55
C ASP A 33 -14.91 3.05 10.33
N PHE A 34 -13.72 2.74 9.79
CA PHE A 34 -13.26 3.28 8.51
C PHE A 34 -14.19 2.90 7.34
N ILE A 35 -14.55 1.63 7.20
CA ILE A 35 -15.47 1.15 6.15
C ILE A 35 -16.85 1.81 6.27
N SER A 36 -17.28 2.12 7.50
CA SER A 36 -18.59 2.72 7.79
C SER A 36 -18.57 4.26 7.87
N ASP A 37 -17.43 4.92 7.60
CA ASP A 37 -17.17 6.36 7.80
C ASP A 37 -17.56 6.88 9.21
N VAL A 38 -17.41 6.05 10.26
CA VAL A 38 -17.67 6.43 11.65
C VAL A 38 -16.41 7.06 12.25
N ARG A 39 -16.38 8.39 12.27
CA ARG A 39 -15.18 9.16 12.63
C ARG A 39 -14.89 9.10 14.13
N LEU A 40 -13.61 8.99 14.44
CA LEU A 40 -13.08 9.13 15.79
C LEU A 40 -12.80 10.62 16.08
N LEU A 41 -13.38 11.13 17.17
CA LEU A 41 -13.15 12.49 17.64
C LEU A 41 -11.75 12.65 18.22
N ALA A 42 -11.27 13.90 18.24
CA ALA A 42 -9.93 14.24 18.71
C ALA A 42 -9.62 13.76 20.13
N THR A 43 -10.58 13.93 21.04
CA THR A 43 -10.50 13.50 22.44
C THR A 43 -10.45 11.99 22.62
N GLY A 44 -10.95 11.23 21.64
CA GLY A 44 -10.91 9.77 21.66
C GLY A 44 -9.62 9.16 21.15
N ARG A 45 -8.63 9.97 20.72
CA ARG A 45 -7.35 9.47 20.17
C ARG A 45 -6.24 9.38 21.19
N PHE A 46 -6.33 10.14 22.28
CA PHE A 46 -5.23 10.24 23.23
C PHE A 46 -5.01 8.91 23.94
N ASN A 47 -3.76 8.44 23.92
CA ASN A 47 -3.35 7.16 24.48
C ASN A 47 -4.19 5.96 23.98
N GLN A 48 -4.76 6.08 22.78
CA GLN A 48 -5.59 5.03 22.16
C GLN A 48 -5.08 4.75 20.75
N SER A 49 -4.90 3.47 20.46
CA SER A 49 -4.63 3.02 19.10
C SER A 49 -5.78 3.43 18.17
N HIS A 50 -5.44 3.94 16.99
CA HIS A 50 -6.43 4.39 16.03
C HIS A 50 -5.89 4.31 14.61
N LEU A 51 -6.79 4.50 13.64
CA LEU A 51 -6.42 4.69 12.24
C LEU A 51 -6.36 6.17 11.92
N GLN A 52 -5.33 6.55 11.17
CA GLN A 52 -5.28 7.84 10.48
C GLN A 52 -5.28 7.61 8.98
N VAL A 53 -6.18 8.29 8.27
CA VAL A 53 -6.40 8.06 6.84
C VAL A 53 -6.39 9.39 6.11
N PHE A 54 -5.53 9.49 5.10
CA PHE A 54 -5.33 10.65 4.25
C PHE A 54 -6.15 10.49 2.98
N TYR A 55 -6.77 11.57 2.54
CA TYR A 55 -7.71 11.58 1.41
C TYR A 55 -7.34 12.63 0.39
N ASP A 56 -7.71 12.37 -0.87
CA ASP A 56 -7.75 13.39 -1.92
C ASP A 56 -8.97 14.33 -1.79
N LEU A 57 -9.07 15.36 -2.64
CA LEU A 57 -10.21 16.30 -2.68
C LEU A 57 -11.55 15.59 -2.90
N ASN A 58 -11.55 14.44 -3.55
CA ASN A 58 -12.73 13.66 -3.90
C ASN A 58 -13.11 12.65 -2.80
N LYS A 59 -12.41 12.66 -1.65
CA LYS A 59 -12.58 11.72 -0.53
C LYS A 59 -12.19 10.28 -0.87
N ASN A 60 -11.27 10.07 -1.80
CA ASN A 60 -10.62 8.76 -2.00
C ASN A 60 -9.49 8.60 -0.99
N PRO A 61 -9.42 7.50 -0.22
CA PRO A 61 -8.35 7.27 0.73
C PRO A 61 -7.05 6.97 -0.02
N LEU A 62 -6.00 7.74 0.23
CA LEU A 62 -4.68 7.63 -0.39
C LEU A 62 -3.69 6.88 0.50
N ILE A 63 -3.70 7.15 1.80
CA ILE A 63 -2.83 6.50 2.79
C ILE A 63 -3.68 6.16 4.01
N LYS A 64 -3.50 4.96 4.57
CA LYS A 64 -4.11 4.50 5.81
C LYS A 64 -3.00 4.01 6.73
N GLU A 65 -2.87 4.58 7.91
CA GLU A 65 -1.87 4.19 8.89
C GLU A 65 -2.53 3.73 10.18
N TRP A 66 -1.94 2.70 10.79
CA TRP A 66 -2.29 2.25 12.13
C TRP A 66 -1.33 2.90 13.10
N VAL A 67 -1.89 3.64 14.05
CA VAL A 67 -1.16 4.33 15.10
C VAL A 67 -1.43 3.59 16.39
N ASP A 68 -0.37 3.31 17.16
CA ASP A 68 -0.50 2.70 18.48
C ASP A 68 -0.94 3.73 19.54
N SER A 69 -1.04 3.31 20.81
CA SER A 69 -1.37 4.22 21.90
C SER A 69 -0.28 5.27 22.18
N SER A 70 0.96 4.98 21.82
CA SER A 70 2.12 5.87 22.01
C SER A 70 2.17 6.99 20.98
N GLY A 71 1.46 6.83 19.86
CA GLY A 71 1.47 7.73 18.72
C GLY A 71 2.38 7.26 17.57
N ASP A 72 2.97 6.07 17.68
CA ASP A 72 3.87 5.51 16.69
C ASP A 72 3.08 4.80 15.57
N VAL A 73 3.53 4.98 14.33
CA VAL A 73 2.95 4.29 13.16
C VAL A 73 3.50 2.87 13.10
N ILE A 74 2.64 1.88 13.34
CA ILE A 74 3.01 0.46 13.34
C ILE A 74 2.85 -0.20 11.97
N ASN A 75 2.00 0.36 11.12
CA ASN A 75 1.72 -0.16 9.78
C ASN A 75 1.17 0.96 8.91
N ARG A 76 1.43 0.91 7.60
CA ARG A 76 0.91 1.85 6.61
C ARG A 76 0.51 1.11 5.34
N GLU A 77 -0.70 1.40 4.89
CA GLU A 77 -1.27 1.04 3.59
C GLU A 77 -1.29 2.27 2.69
N ILE A 78 -0.79 2.17 1.46
CA ILE A 78 -0.86 3.23 0.46
C ILE A 78 -1.66 2.75 -0.73
N LEU A 79 -2.67 3.51 -1.12
CA LEU A 79 -3.67 3.15 -2.11
C LEU A 79 -3.44 3.95 -3.39
N GLN A 80 -3.28 3.25 -4.51
CA GLN A 80 -3.13 3.84 -5.82
C GLN A 80 -4.35 3.56 -6.70
N TYR A 81 -4.84 4.61 -7.34
CA TYR A 81 -5.99 4.58 -8.23
C TYR A 81 -5.56 4.86 -9.67
N ASN A 82 -6.33 4.36 -10.64
CA ASN A 82 -6.21 4.78 -12.03
C ASN A 82 -6.96 6.10 -12.31
N GLU A 83 -6.91 6.57 -13.55
CA GLU A 83 -7.61 7.78 -14.01
C GLU A 83 -9.12 7.73 -13.72
N ASN A 84 -9.72 6.54 -13.83
CA ASN A 84 -11.13 6.28 -13.54
C ASN A 84 -11.44 6.11 -12.04
N LYS A 85 -10.50 6.42 -11.14
CA LYS A 85 -10.64 6.30 -9.68
C LYS A 85 -10.90 4.87 -9.18
N LYS A 86 -10.57 3.86 -9.98
CA LYS A 86 -10.57 2.46 -9.56
C LYS A 86 -9.24 2.14 -8.88
N LEU A 87 -9.30 1.51 -7.70
CA LEU A 87 -8.11 1.02 -7.01
C LEU A 87 -7.38 -0.01 -7.87
N ILE A 88 -6.10 0.23 -8.14
CA ILE A 88 -5.25 -0.64 -8.96
C ILE A 88 -4.12 -1.28 -8.17
N ARG A 89 -3.60 -0.62 -7.12
CA ARG A 89 -2.49 -1.13 -6.30
C ARG A 89 -2.64 -0.70 -4.85
N LYS A 90 -2.10 -1.53 -3.96
CA LYS A 90 -1.88 -1.22 -2.55
C LYS A 90 -0.45 -1.56 -2.16
N TYR A 91 0.23 -0.65 -1.50
CA TYR A 91 1.54 -0.86 -0.90
C TYR A 91 1.36 -1.05 0.60
N TYR A 92 2.05 -2.02 1.19
CA TYR A 92 2.10 -2.24 2.63
C TYR A 92 3.54 -2.00 3.09
N THR A 93 3.72 -1.23 4.15
CA THR A 93 5.04 -0.96 4.72
C THR A 93 5.13 -1.46 6.15
N GLY A 94 6.33 -1.89 6.55
CA GLY A 94 6.64 -2.24 7.93
C GLY A 94 6.81 -1.02 8.85
N ILE A 95 7.23 -1.28 10.08
CA ILE A 95 7.55 -0.28 11.10
C ILE A 95 8.71 0.63 10.67
N ASP A 96 9.65 0.08 9.90
CA ASP A 96 10.78 0.79 9.29
C ASP A 96 10.39 1.67 8.10
N GLN A 97 9.09 1.72 7.76
CA GLN A 97 8.53 2.39 6.60
C GLN A 97 9.06 1.87 5.25
N GLN A 98 9.76 0.73 5.25
CA GLN A 98 10.15 0.06 4.02
C GLN A 98 8.95 -0.72 3.48
N ILE A 99 8.89 -0.82 2.16
CA ILE A 99 7.84 -1.58 1.50
C ILE A 99 8.08 -3.05 1.80
N ASP A 100 7.04 -3.70 2.34
CA ASP A 100 7.05 -5.11 2.70
C ASP A 100 6.35 -5.93 1.61
N SER A 101 5.25 -5.40 1.08
CA SER A 101 4.51 -6.07 0.01
C SER A 101 3.69 -5.10 -0.83
N VAL A 102 3.37 -5.52 -2.05
CA VAL A 102 2.54 -4.77 -2.98
C VAL A 102 1.44 -5.69 -3.52
N LYS A 103 0.20 -5.23 -3.44
CA LYS A 103 -0.97 -5.94 -3.96
C LYS A 103 -1.53 -5.22 -5.17
N TYR A 104 -1.62 -5.92 -6.28
CA TYR A 104 -2.19 -5.44 -7.53
C TYR A 104 -3.62 -5.97 -7.65
N PHE A 105 -4.49 -5.17 -8.28
CA PHE A 105 -5.88 -5.52 -8.52
C PHE A 105 -6.17 -5.51 -10.01
N GLY A 106 -6.87 -6.54 -10.48
CA GLY A 106 -7.38 -6.61 -11.84
C GLY A 106 -6.94 -7.87 -12.59
N GLU A 107 -7.69 -8.17 -13.64
CA GLU A 107 -7.49 -9.33 -14.51
C GLU A 107 -6.31 -9.17 -15.49
N ASN A 108 -5.91 -7.91 -15.71
CA ASN A 108 -4.90 -7.50 -16.69
C ASN A 108 -3.48 -7.41 -16.12
N GLU A 109 -3.24 -7.90 -14.89
CA GLU A 109 -1.90 -7.90 -14.30
C GLU A 109 -1.01 -8.90 -15.06
N PRO A 110 0.12 -8.47 -15.67
CA PRO A 110 0.89 -9.30 -16.62
C PRO A 110 1.33 -10.67 -16.07
N TRP A 111 1.83 -10.75 -14.84
CA TRP A 111 2.34 -11.99 -14.26
C TRP A 111 1.23 -13.01 -14.07
N SER A 112 0.07 -12.57 -13.62
CA SER A 112 -1.10 -13.43 -13.49
C SER A 112 -1.61 -13.95 -14.83
N ILE A 113 -1.54 -13.15 -15.91
CA ILE A 113 -1.93 -13.59 -17.27
C ILE A 113 -1.00 -14.71 -17.73
N GLU A 114 0.32 -14.51 -17.62
CA GLU A 114 1.30 -15.51 -18.04
C GLU A 114 1.21 -16.78 -17.18
N PHE A 115 1.00 -16.63 -15.87
CA PHE A 115 0.81 -17.77 -14.98
C PHE A 115 -0.42 -18.60 -15.37
N ARG A 116 -1.55 -17.96 -15.71
CA ARG A 116 -2.76 -18.67 -16.16
C ARG A 116 -2.55 -19.47 -17.44
N LYS A 117 -1.69 -19.00 -18.36
CA LYS A 117 -1.31 -19.77 -19.57
C LYS A 117 -0.51 -21.04 -19.24
N ALA A 118 0.16 -21.08 -18.09
CA ALA A 118 0.92 -22.23 -17.64
C ALA A 118 0.05 -23.27 -16.90
N LEU A 119 -1.15 -22.91 -16.48
CA LEU A 119 -2.12 -23.85 -15.88
C LEU A 119 -2.70 -24.75 -16.97
N LYS A 120 -2.99 -26.02 -16.62
CA LYS A 120 -3.70 -26.93 -17.54
C LYS A 120 -5.11 -26.37 -17.81
N GLU A 121 -5.58 -26.48 -19.04
CA GLU A 121 -6.89 -25.99 -19.46
C GLU A 121 -8.02 -26.49 -18.53
N ASN A 122 -8.95 -25.57 -18.23
CA ASN A 122 -10.19 -25.75 -17.47
C ASN A 122 -10.16 -25.48 -15.97
N SER A 123 -9.66 -24.32 -15.53
CA SER A 123 -10.39 -23.63 -14.47
C SER A 123 -11.31 -22.59 -15.11
N HIS A 124 -12.61 -22.84 -15.05
CA HIS A 124 -13.66 -21.86 -15.38
C HIS A 124 -13.71 -20.77 -14.29
N ASP A 125 -12.55 -20.41 -13.74
CA ASP A 125 -12.47 -19.47 -12.65
C ASP A 125 -12.68 -18.07 -13.19
N TYR A 126 -13.55 -17.34 -12.50
CA TYR A 126 -13.79 -15.96 -12.81
C TYR A 126 -12.64 -15.11 -12.26
N PHE A 127 -11.67 -14.80 -13.12
CA PHE A 127 -10.49 -14.01 -12.77
C PHE A 127 -10.73 -12.49 -12.75
N GLN A 128 -11.96 -12.03 -12.98
CA GLN A 128 -12.30 -10.62 -12.92
C GLN A 128 -11.97 -10.06 -11.53
N ASN A 129 -11.30 -8.91 -11.45
CA ASN A 129 -10.90 -8.26 -10.18
C ASN A 129 -10.06 -9.14 -9.22
N GLN A 130 -9.39 -10.17 -9.73
CA GLN A 130 -8.39 -10.94 -8.98
C GLN A 130 -7.31 -10.04 -8.35
N GLN A 131 -6.50 -10.64 -7.49
CA GLN A 131 -5.43 -9.98 -6.76
C GLN A 131 -4.10 -10.70 -6.99
N THR A 132 -3.04 -9.93 -7.25
CA THR A 132 -1.66 -10.44 -7.24
C THR A 132 -0.92 -9.80 -6.07
N LEU A 133 -0.43 -10.60 -5.13
CA LEU A 133 0.38 -10.15 -4.01
C LEU A 133 1.85 -10.42 -4.29
N PHE A 134 2.65 -9.36 -4.31
CA PHE A 134 4.10 -9.40 -4.38
C PHE A 134 4.64 -9.20 -2.97
N LYS A 135 5.42 -10.16 -2.46
CA LYS A 135 5.99 -10.11 -1.11
C LYS A 135 7.49 -9.96 -1.20
N LEU A 136 8.05 -9.06 -0.39
CA LEU A 136 9.49 -8.85 -0.26
C LEU A 136 10.04 -9.60 0.96
N ASN A 137 11.30 -10.02 0.87
CA ASN A 137 12.07 -10.59 1.97
C ASN A 137 12.79 -9.48 2.77
N ALA A 138 13.48 -9.86 3.84
CA ALA A 138 14.23 -8.91 4.68
C ALA A 138 15.41 -8.20 3.98
N SER A 139 15.80 -8.67 2.79
CA SER A 139 16.81 -8.04 1.93
C SER A 139 16.19 -7.17 0.83
N SER A 140 14.90 -6.84 0.94
CA SER A 140 14.13 -6.06 -0.04
C SER A 140 14.08 -6.69 -1.43
N GLN A 141 14.20 -8.02 -1.53
CA GLN A 141 14.06 -8.77 -2.78
C GLN A 141 12.71 -9.49 -2.80
N PHE A 142 12.13 -9.75 -3.97
CA PHE A 142 10.89 -10.52 -4.05
C PHE A 142 11.07 -11.93 -3.50
N GLU A 143 10.32 -12.28 -2.46
CA GLU A 143 10.26 -13.65 -1.95
C GLU A 143 9.34 -14.49 -2.83
N PHE A 144 8.12 -13.98 -3.07
CA PHE A 144 7.14 -14.64 -3.93
C PHE A 144 6.12 -13.67 -4.51
N MET A 145 5.46 -14.13 -5.57
CA MET A 145 4.21 -13.60 -6.08
C MET A 145 3.11 -14.61 -5.84
N GLU A 146 1.95 -14.18 -5.39
CA GLU A 146 0.81 -15.04 -5.11
C GLU A 146 -0.44 -14.51 -5.80
N PHE A 147 -1.17 -15.41 -6.46
CA PHE A 147 -2.36 -15.07 -7.22
C PHE A 147 -3.62 -15.56 -6.53
N ARG A 148 -4.57 -14.65 -6.34
CA ARG A 148 -5.82 -14.90 -5.64
C ARG A 148 -7.02 -14.49 -6.48
N THR A 149 -8.05 -15.31 -6.46
CA THR A 149 -9.37 -14.95 -6.99
C THR A 149 -10.03 -13.87 -6.12
N VAL A 150 -11.11 -13.24 -6.60
CA VAL A 150 -11.93 -12.29 -5.81
C VAL A 150 -12.47 -12.90 -4.52
N GLN A 151 -12.72 -14.21 -4.53
CA GLN A 151 -13.23 -14.96 -3.38
C GLN A 151 -12.14 -15.21 -2.32
N GLY A 152 -10.88 -14.85 -2.61
CA GLY A 152 -9.74 -15.05 -1.72
C GLY A 152 -9.03 -16.39 -1.90
N ASN A 153 -9.49 -17.27 -2.79
CA ASN A 153 -8.84 -18.55 -3.08
C ASN A 153 -7.51 -18.31 -3.80
N ILE A 154 -6.43 -18.86 -3.26
CA ILE A 154 -5.10 -18.83 -3.87
C ILE A 154 -5.03 -19.95 -4.91
N TYR A 155 -4.80 -19.58 -6.17
CA TYR A 155 -4.73 -20.55 -7.27
C TYR A 155 -3.29 -20.76 -7.78
N GLY A 156 -2.36 -19.91 -7.37
CA GLY A 156 -0.98 -20.02 -7.81
C GLY A 156 0.00 -19.17 -7.02
N LYS A 157 1.26 -19.57 -7.08
CA LYS A 157 2.38 -18.87 -6.46
C LYS A 157 3.63 -19.00 -7.34
N ILE A 158 4.39 -17.92 -7.49
CA ILE A 158 5.75 -17.94 -8.06
C ILE A 158 6.71 -17.64 -6.92
N GLU A 159 7.68 -18.52 -6.70
CA GLU A 159 8.74 -18.34 -5.70
C GLU A 159 10.05 -17.99 -6.40
N PHE A 160 10.76 -16.99 -5.87
CA PHE A 160 12.03 -16.53 -6.39
C PHE A 160 13.18 -17.10 -5.55
N ILE A 161 14.21 -17.59 -6.22
CA ILE A 161 15.35 -18.25 -5.59
C ILE A 161 16.59 -17.40 -5.85
N TYR A 162 17.26 -17.00 -4.77
CA TYR A 162 18.48 -16.22 -4.82
C TYR A 162 19.67 -17.05 -4.31
N ASN A 163 20.86 -16.72 -4.79
CA ASN A 163 22.09 -17.25 -4.23
C ASN A 163 22.57 -16.42 -3.02
N HIS A 164 23.67 -16.83 -2.40
CA HIS A 164 24.24 -16.18 -1.21
C HIS A 164 24.77 -14.75 -1.44
N ILE A 165 24.93 -14.33 -2.69
CA ILE A 165 25.33 -12.96 -3.07
C ILE A 165 24.14 -12.13 -3.59
N GLY A 166 22.92 -12.65 -3.49
CA GLY A 166 21.69 -11.93 -3.82
C GLY A 166 21.30 -11.92 -5.30
N PHE A 167 21.94 -12.70 -6.17
CA PHE A 167 21.49 -12.83 -7.56
C PHE A 167 20.32 -13.82 -7.67
N LEU A 168 19.33 -13.46 -8.48
CA LEU A 168 18.24 -14.37 -8.85
C LEU A 168 18.80 -15.52 -9.70
N VAL A 169 18.66 -16.74 -9.19
CA VAL A 169 19.14 -17.98 -9.84
C VAL A 169 18.01 -18.90 -10.28
N GLY A 170 16.77 -18.63 -9.87
CA GLY A 170 15.64 -19.35 -10.42
C GLY A 170 14.27 -18.88 -9.96
N GLU A 171 13.25 -19.44 -10.59
CA GLU A 171 11.84 -19.27 -10.26
C GLU A 171 11.14 -20.62 -10.26
N ALA A 172 10.20 -20.81 -9.33
CA ALA A 172 9.33 -21.97 -9.29
C ALA A 172 7.87 -21.54 -9.33
N TRP A 173 7.17 -21.91 -10.40
CA TRP A 173 5.76 -21.58 -10.60
C TRP A 173 4.93 -22.76 -10.13
N LYS A 174 4.12 -22.55 -9.09
CA LYS A 174 3.35 -23.57 -8.38
C LYS A 174 1.86 -23.32 -8.53
N ALA A 175 1.14 -24.27 -9.10
CA ALA A 175 -0.31 -24.30 -9.07
C ALA A 175 -0.78 -24.75 -7.67
N LEU A 176 -1.77 -24.04 -7.14
CA LEU A 176 -2.37 -24.29 -5.83
C LEU A 176 -3.86 -24.63 -5.99
N PRO A 177 -4.44 -25.45 -5.11
CA PRO A 177 -3.91 -25.92 -3.82
C PRO A 177 -2.97 -27.14 -3.89
N GLU A 178 -2.87 -27.83 -5.01
CA GLU A 178 -2.14 -29.12 -5.12
C GLU A 178 -0.61 -28.98 -5.01
N ASN A 179 -0.10 -27.74 -5.00
CA ASN A 179 1.32 -27.41 -4.89
C ASN A 179 2.17 -28.06 -6.00
N ILE A 180 1.61 -28.13 -7.21
CA ILE A 180 2.24 -28.73 -8.38
C ILE A 180 3.12 -27.69 -9.07
N ILE A 181 4.40 -27.99 -9.28
CA ILE A 181 5.29 -27.14 -10.07
C ILE A 181 4.90 -27.27 -11.55
N VAL A 182 4.36 -26.19 -12.12
CA VAL A 182 3.94 -26.15 -13.53
C VAL A 182 5.05 -25.65 -14.46
N ARG A 183 5.91 -24.77 -13.95
CA ARG A 183 7.11 -24.29 -14.66
C ARG A 183 8.24 -24.01 -13.67
N LYS A 184 9.47 -24.15 -14.15
CA LYS A 184 10.67 -23.75 -13.41
C LYS A 184 11.63 -23.02 -14.34
N TYR A 185 12.14 -21.90 -13.88
CA TYR A 185 13.20 -21.15 -14.56
C TYR A 185 14.50 -21.26 -13.78
N VAL A 186 15.61 -21.42 -14.50
CA VAL A 186 16.96 -21.40 -13.94
C VAL A 186 17.75 -20.33 -14.66
N TYR A 187 18.36 -19.45 -13.87
CA TYR A 187 19.14 -18.32 -14.34
C TYR A 187 20.61 -18.53 -14.01
N SER A 188 21.47 -18.26 -14.98
CA SER A 188 22.92 -18.21 -14.80
C SER A 188 23.44 -16.90 -15.36
N VAL A 189 24.25 -16.18 -14.59
CA VAL A 189 24.85 -14.92 -15.02
C VAL A 189 26.36 -15.06 -14.91
N ASP A 190 27.05 -14.87 -16.03
CA ASP A 190 28.49 -14.69 -16.06
C ASP A 190 28.79 -13.20 -15.85
N ILE A 191 29.33 -12.87 -14.67
CA ILE A 191 29.62 -11.50 -14.25
C ILE A 191 30.74 -10.88 -15.10
N LEU A 192 31.67 -11.69 -15.61
CA LEU A 192 32.80 -11.18 -16.38
C LEU A 192 32.39 -10.77 -17.80
N THR A 193 31.43 -11.50 -18.38
CA THR A 193 30.99 -11.29 -19.76
C THR A 193 29.63 -10.59 -19.85
N GLY A 194 28.90 -10.45 -18.75
CA GLY A 194 27.51 -9.96 -18.72
C GLY A 194 26.52 -10.90 -19.40
N LYS A 195 26.93 -12.14 -19.70
CA LYS A 195 26.10 -13.14 -20.37
C LYS A 195 25.10 -13.73 -19.38
N LYS A 196 23.81 -13.67 -19.70
CA LYS A 196 22.70 -14.23 -18.91
C LYS A 196 22.09 -15.40 -19.67
N GLU A 197 22.09 -16.57 -19.06
CA GLU A 197 21.44 -17.78 -19.58
C GLU A 197 20.14 -18.02 -18.81
N ILE A 198 19.08 -18.37 -19.54
CA ILE A 198 17.75 -18.64 -19.02
C ILE A 198 17.33 -20.02 -19.53
N ARG A 199 17.03 -20.95 -18.61
CA ARG A 199 16.50 -22.28 -18.93
C ARG A 199 15.10 -22.44 -18.35
N GLU A 200 14.17 -22.92 -19.14
CA GLU A 200 12.80 -23.21 -18.73
C GLU A 200 12.55 -24.72 -18.73
N PHE A 201 11.90 -25.21 -17.68
CA PHE A 201 11.54 -26.60 -17.50
C PHE A 201 10.03 -26.75 -17.30
N ASN A 202 9.46 -27.78 -17.91
CA ASN A 202 8.06 -28.15 -17.72
C ASN A 202 7.83 -28.93 -16.41
N GLN A 203 6.57 -29.32 -16.17
CA GLN A 203 6.18 -30.14 -15.01
C GLN A 203 6.94 -31.48 -14.90
N SER A 204 7.33 -32.08 -16.04
CA SER A 204 8.11 -33.32 -16.10
C SER A 204 9.61 -33.11 -15.88
N SER A 205 10.04 -31.89 -15.55
CA SER A 205 11.46 -31.49 -15.44
C SER A 205 12.25 -31.59 -16.76
N GLU A 206 11.57 -31.58 -17.90
CA GLU A 206 12.21 -31.53 -19.21
C GLU A 206 12.47 -30.08 -19.58
N GLN A 207 13.66 -29.79 -20.12
CA GLN A 207 13.98 -28.46 -20.61
C GLN A 207 13.18 -28.18 -21.89
N ILE A 208 12.33 -27.15 -21.86
CA ILE A 208 11.46 -26.76 -22.97
C ILE A 208 11.90 -25.45 -23.64
N SER A 209 12.75 -24.67 -22.97
CA SER A 209 13.34 -23.46 -23.55
C SER A 209 14.75 -23.22 -23.03
N TYR A 210 15.59 -22.63 -23.88
CA TYR A 210 16.93 -22.16 -23.54
C TYR A 210 17.24 -20.88 -24.30
N VAL A 211 17.53 -19.81 -23.56
CA VAL A 211 17.80 -18.49 -24.10
C VAL A 211 19.12 -17.97 -23.53
N VAL A 212 19.92 -17.34 -24.38
CA VAL A 212 21.16 -16.67 -24.00
C VAL A 212 21.03 -15.20 -24.36
N LEU A 213 21.17 -14.34 -23.37
CA LEU A 213 21.24 -12.89 -23.52
C LEU A 213 22.68 -12.45 -23.33
N SER A 214 23.21 -11.72 -24.30
CA SER A 214 24.53 -11.09 -24.22
C SER A 214 24.38 -9.59 -24.34
N GLN A 215 25.12 -8.83 -23.53
CA GLN A 215 25.12 -7.38 -23.65
C GLN A 215 25.68 -6.98 -25.03
N PRO A 216 24.95 -6.17 -25.83
CA PRO A 216 25.47 -5.67 -27.10
C PRO A 216 26.67 -4.75 -26.86
N SER A 217 27.56 -4.63 -27.85
CA SER A 217 28.70 -3.72 -27.75
C SER A 217 28.24 -2.28 -27.49
N ALA A 218 29.03 -1.50 -26.74
CA ALA A 218 28.71 -0.11 -26.41
C ALA A 218 28.37 0.74 -27.65
N ASP A 219 29.02 0.47 -28.78
CA ASP A 219 28.80 1.17 -30.06
C ASP A 219 27.45 0.86 -30.74
N SER A 220 26.76 -0.18 -30.28
CA SER A 220 25.47 -0.67 -30.77
C SER A 220 24.32 -0.34 -29.82
N LEU A 221 24.60 0.04 -28.57
CA LEU A 221 23.58 0.57 -27.66
C LEU A 221 22.97 1.84 -28.27
N TYR A 222 21.64 1.95 -28.23
CA TYR A 222 20.84 3.13 -28.62
C TYR A 222 20.66 3.42 -30.13
N LYS A 223 21.19 2.61 -31.07
CA LYS A 223 20.96 2.85 -32.51
C LYS A 223 19.63 2.30 -33.04
N THR A 224 19.09 1.28 -32.38
CA THR A 224 17.73 0.78 -32.63
C THR A 224 17.11 0.39 -31.30
N PRO A 225 15.85 0.75 -31.01
CA PRO A 225 15.15 0.20 -29.85
C PRO A 225 15.10 -1.32 -30.00
N PRO A 226 15.35 -2.08 -28.93
CA PRO A 226 15.41 -3.54 -29.02
C PRO A 226 14.05 -4.06 -29.52
N PRO A 227 14.05 -5.01 -30.48
CA PRO A 227 12.81 -5.61 -30.96
C PRO A 227 12.09 -6.30 -29.80
N ARG A 228 10.86 -5.85 -29.49
CA ARG A 228 10.01 -6.45 -28.45
C ARG A 228 9.08 -7.49 -29.08
N PHE A 229 9.60 -8.70 -29.32
CA PHE A 229 8.79 -9.85 -29.73
C PHE A 229 8.85 -10.94 -28.65
N GLY A 230 7.71 -11.50 -28.26
CA GLY A 230 7.63 -12.57 -27.27
C GLY A 230 7.12 -12.13 -25.89
N ASN A 231 7.55 -12.83 -24.84
CA ASN A 231 7.10 -12.61 -23.47
C ASN A 231 7.57 -11.23 -22.98
N ASN A 232 6.61 -10.38 -22.57
CA ASN A 232 6.86 -8.98 -22.19
C ASN A 232 6.68 -8.76 -20.68
N LEU A 233 6.97 -9.77 -19.87
CA LEU A 233 7.04 -9.58 -18.42
C LEU A 233 8.24 -8.70 -18.10
N ASP A 234 7.99 -7.61 -17.37
CA ASP A 234 9.06 -6.78 -16.84
C ASP A 234 9.94 -7.63 -15.93
N GLU A 235 11.26 -7.44 -16.01
CA GLU A 235 12.19 -8.11 -15.10
C GLU A 235 11.86 -7.71 -13.65
N ILE A 236 12.04 -8.64 -12.72
CA ILE A 236 11.73 -8.37 -11.30
C ILE A 236 12.54 -7.19 -10.74
N SER A 237 13.73 -6.93 -11.26
CA SER A 237 14.56 -5.77 -10.93
C SER A 237 13.88 -4.45 -11.31
N ILE A 238 13.23 -4.39 -12.47
CA ILE A 238 12.49 -3.21 -12.94
C ILE A 238 11.26 -2.96 -12.05
N LEU A 239 10.58 -4.03 -11.64
CA LEU A 239 9.45 -3.93 -10.72
C LEU A 239 9.90 -3.46 -9.33
N LEU A 240 11.04 -3.94 -8.82
CA LEU A 240 11.62 -3.44 -7.58
C LEU A 240 11.98 -1.95 -7.70
N GLU A 241 12.59 -1.55 -8.81
CA GLU A 241 12.95 -0.14 -9.05
C GLU A 241 11.72 0.78 -9.11
N ASP A 242 10.60 0.37 -9.75
CA ASP A 242 9.32 1.12 -9.73
C ASP A 242 8.75 1.25 -8.30
N ILE A 243 8.94 0.21 -7.49
CA ILE A 243 8.49 0.19 -6.08
C ILE A 243 9.35 1.12 -5.22
N GLU A 244 10.68 1.07 -5.36
CA GLU A 244 11.64 1.86 -4.58
C GLU A 244 11.64 3.35 -4.94
N ASN A 245 11.55 3.69 -6.23
CA ASN A 245 11.59 5.08 -6.69
C ASN A 245 10.30 5.85 -6.41
N LYS A 246 9.28 5.19 -5.84
CA LYS A 246 8.01 5.82 -5.55
C LYS A 246 8.13 6.70 -4.31
N ASN A 247 8.00 8.02 -4.50
CA ASN A 247 7.98 8.96 -3.38
C ASN A 247 6.64 8.86 -2.64
N LEU A 248 6.62 8.03 -1.60
CA LEU A 248 5.45 7.70 -0.78
C LEU A 248 5.37 8.53 0.50
N ARG A 249 6.12 9.64 0.60
CA ARG A 249 6.20 10.47 1.81
C ARG A 249 4.97 11.37 1.94
N ILE A 250 4.42 11.44 3.15
CA ILE A 250 3.45 12.48 3.52
C ILE A 250 4.22 13.81 3.57
N PRO A 251 3.82 14.85 2.82
CA PRO A 251 4.61 16.07 2.68
C PRO A 251 4.48 17.04 3.87
N PHE A 252 3.82 16.63 4.95
CA PHE A 252 3.60 17.43 6.14
C PHE A 252 3.59 16.54 7.39
N ASP A 253 3.95 17.12 8.54
CA ASP A 253 3.84 16.43 9.81
C ASP A 253 2.37 16.21 10.17
N VAL A 254 2.05 14.99 10.55
CA VAL A 254 0.71 14.63 11.02
C VAL A 254 0.51 15.25 12.41
N PHE A 255 -0.07 16.45 12.43
CA PHE A 255 -0.40 17.13 13.67
C PHE A 255 -1.60 16.42 14.32
N ILE A 256 -1.44 15.97 15.57
CA ILE A 256 -2.59 15.68 16.44
C ILE A 256 -3.16 17.04 16.84
N PRO A 257 -4.40 17.42 16.44
CA PRO A 257 -4.99 18.68 16.88
C PRO A 257 -5.01 18.74 18.39
N LYS A 258 -4.17 19.60 18.95
CA LYS A 258 -4.33 20.14 20.30
C LYS A 258 -5.54 21.06 20.22
N THR A 259 -6.59 20.77 20.98
CA THR A 259 -7.62 21.79 21.18
C THR A 259 -7.01 22.86 22.09
N ASP A 260 -7.45 24.11 22.00
CA ASP A 260 -6.97 25.13 22.95
C ASP A 260 -7.65 24.98 24.32
N TYR A 261 -8.75 24.21 24.36
CA TYR A 261 -9.70 24.09 25.45
C TYR A 261 -10.00 22.62 25.79
N ASP A 262 -10.39 22.38 27.04
CA ASP A 262 -10.85 21.07 27.51
C ASP A 262 -12.28 20.81 26.98
N LEU A 263 -12.66 19.55 26.78
CA LEU A 263 -14.01 19.17 26.33
C LEU A 263 -14.80 18.60 27.51
N MET A 264 -15.89 19.26 27.89
CA MET A 264 -16.88 18.76 28.84
C MET A 264 -18.09 18.19 28.10
N VAL A 265 -18.39 16.92 28.31
CA VAL A 265 -19.59 16.23 27.80
C VAL A 265 -20.58 16.07 28.95
N LEU A 266 -21.83 16.48 28.73
CA LEU A 266 -22.91 16.39 29.69
C LEU A 266 -23.67 15.06 29.56
N THR A 267 -24.41 14.67 30.61
CA THR A 267 -25.17 13.41 30.62
C THR A 267 -26.30 13.36 29.60
N ASN A 268 -26.77 14.51 29.13
CA ASN A 268 -27.76 14.61 28.05
C ASN A 268 -27.16 14.49 26.63
N GLY A 269 -25.83 14.37 26.51
CA GLY A 269 -25.13 14.23 25.23
C GLY A 269 -24.57 15.55 24.66
N ASP A 270 -24.87 16.70 25.28
CA ASP A 270 -24.32 17.99 24.85
C ASP A 270 -22.82 18.09 25.18
N SER A 271 -22.10 18.85 24.38
CA SER A 271 -20.66 19.07 24.55
C SER A 271 -20.31 20.55 24.61
N LEU A 272 -19.47 20.92 25.57
CA LEU A 272 -19.00 22.27 25.83
C LEU A 272 -17.47 22.32 25.77
N MET A 273 -16.91 23.33 25.13
CA MET A 273 -15.48 23.66 25.27
C MET A 273 -15.30 24.50 26.53
N VAL A 274 -14.40 24.08 27.43
CA VAL A 274 -14.24 24.67 28.75
C VAL A 274 -12.78 24.97 29.09
N GLU A 275 -12.57 25.95 29.95
CA GLU A 275 -11.27 26.34 30.49
C GLU A 275 -11.26 26.21 32.01
N GLY A 276 -10.14 25.73 32.56
CA GLY A 276 -9.88 25.76 34.00
C GLY A 276 -10.88 24.94 34.82
N ALA A 277 -11.22 23.72 34.38
CA ALA A 277 -12.14 22.85 35.10
C ALA A 277 -11.57 22.44 36.48
N ILE A 278 -12.22 22.89 37.56
CA ILE A 278 -11.87 22.55 38.95
C ILE A 278 -12.91 21.61 39.54
N LEU A 279 -12.48 20.42 39.92
CA LEU A 279 -13.33 19.41 40.55
C LEU A 279 -13.48 19.68 42.05
N ARG A 280 -14.71 19.95 42.50
CA ARG A 280 -15.08 20.01 43.93
C ARG A 280 -15.82 18.73 44.32
N GLN A 281 -16.21 18.59 45.59
CA GLN A 281 -16.85 17.35 46.06
C GLN A 281 -18.15 17.01 45.30
N GLN A 282 -19.01 17.99 45.01
CA GLN A 282 -20.33 17.76 44.40
C GLN A 282 -20.56 18.50 43.07
N HIS A 283 -19.64 19.39 42.68
CA HIS A 283 -19.79 20.26 41.51
C HIS A 283 -18.46 20.44 40.78
N VAL A 284 -18.55 20.89 39.54
CA VAL A 284 -17.43 21.29 38.70
C VAL A 284 -17.54 22.79 38.45
N LEU A 285 -16.46 23.51 38.71
CA LEU A 285 -16.29 24.92 38.35
C LEU A 285 -15.54 24.99 37.03
N PHE A 286 -16.01 25.77 36.07
CA PHE A 286 -15.38 25.89 34.76
C PHE A 286 -15.76 27.22 34.09
N ASN A 287 -14.97 27.67 33.12
CA ASN A 287 -15.35 28.76 32.21
C ASN A 287 -15.71 28.16 30.86
N ILE A 288 -16.69 28.71 30.14
CA ILE A 288 -16.90 28.35 28.72
C ILE A 288 -15.80 29.03 27.90
N ALA A 289 -15.24 28.33 26.92
CA ALA A 289 -14.19 28.87 26.06
C ALA A 289 -14.62 30.20 25.42
N GLY A 290 -13.83 31.24 25.62
CA GLY A 290 -14.12 32.60 25.13
C GLY A 290 -15.12 33.40 25.99
N GLU A 291 -15.67 32.82 27.05
CA GLU A 291 -16.55 33.49 27.99
C GLU A 291 -15.83 33.79 29.32
N LYS A 292 -16.08 34.99 29.87
CA LYS A 292 -15.49 35.44 31.14
C LYS A 292 -16.14 34.87 32.42
N PRO A 293 -17.46 34.61 32.50
CA PRO A 293 -18.06 34.14 33.75
C PRO A 293 -17.65 32.71 34.08
N GLN A 294 -17.31 32.49 35.35
CA GLN A 294 -17.14 31.15 35.91
C GLN A 294 -18.49 30.53 36.21
N LEU A 295 -18.74 29.37 35.63
CA LEU A 295 -19.96 28.59 35.78
C LEU A 295 -19.74 27.43 36.74
N THR A 296 -20.84 26.98 37.34
CA THR A 296 -20.87 25.82 38.23
C THR A 296 -21.93 24.85 37.73
N ILE A 297 -21.56 23.57 37.61
CA ILE A 297 -22.50 22.50 37.28
C ILE A 297 -22.39 21.35 38.28
N PRO A 298 -23.51 20.71 38.69
CA PRO A 298 -23.45 19.49 39.49
C PRO A 298 -22.71 18.39 38.76
N LYS A 299 -21.85 17.66 39.48
CA LYS A 299 -21.10 16.51 38.97
C LYS A 299 -21.99 15.44 38.33
N SER A 300 -23.19 15.24 38.87
CA SER A 300 -24.20 14.30 38.34
C SER A 300 -24.69 14.61 36.93
N ARG A 301 -24.46 15.83 36.41
CA ARG A 301 -24.83 16.24 35.05
C ARG A 301 -23.66 16.21 34.07
N VAL A 302 -22.44 15.95 34.57
CA VAL A 302 -21.24 15.86 33.75
C VAL A 302 -20.96 14.38 33.49
N LYS A 303 -20.91 14.02 32.21
CA LYS A 303 -20.60 12.66 31.76
C LYS A 303 -19.09 12.44 31.67
N SER A 304 -18.36 13.37 31.08
CA SER A 304 -16.91 13.34 31.00
C SER A 304 -16.29 14.72 30.80
N ILE A 305 -15.05 14.91 31.22
CA ILE A 305 -14.20 16.06 30.99
C ILE A 305 -12.88 15.51 30.49
N THR A 306 -12.49 15.92 29.30
CA THR A 306 -11.23 15.53 28.68
C THR A 306 -10.38 16.78 28.50
N SER A 307 -9.12 16.74 28.93
CA SER A 307 -8.20 17.85 28.78
C SER A 307 -8.00 18.19 27.31
N LYS A 308 -7.49 19.38 27.06
CA LYS A 308 -7.06 19.85 25.74
C LYS A 308 -5.96 19.02 25.09
N TYR A 309 -5.31 18.16 25.89
CA TYR A 309 -4.33 17.17 25.46
C TYR A 309 -4.94 15.77 25.29
N GLY A 310 -6.21 15.57 25.65
CA GLY A 310 -6.91 14.29 25.55
C GLY A 310 -6.91 13.45 26.84
N GLU A 311 -6.38 13.97 27.95
CA GLU A 311 -6.31 13.26 29.23
C GLU A 311 -7.68 13.30 29.94
N PRO A 312 -8.16 12.19 30.54
CA PRO A 312 -9.39 12.22 31.32
C PRO A 312 -9.19 13.04 32.60
N ILE A 313 -10.04 14.06 32.78
CA ILE A 313 -10.09 14.88 34.01
C ILE A 313 -11.20 14.36 34.93
N TYR A 314 -12.37 13.99 34.40
CA TYR A 314 -13.53 13.59 35.21
C TYR A 314 -14.68 12.97 34.40
N PRO A 315 -15.22 11.78 34.72
CA PRO A 315 -14.52 10.75 35.46
C PRO A 315 -13.24 10.36 34.72
#